data_AF-A0A1F0MSJ9-F1
#
_entry.id   AF-A0A1F0MSJ9-F1
#
_cell.length_a   1.000
_cell.length_b   1.000
_cell.length_c   1.000
_cell.angle_alpha   90.00
_cell.angle_beta   90.00
_cell.angle_gamma   90.00
#
_symmetry.space_group_name_H-M   'P 1'
#
loop_
_entity.id
_entity.type
_entity.pdbx_description
1 polymer ?
#
loop_
_entity_poly.entity_id
_entity_poly.type
_entity_poly.pdbx_seq_one_letter_code
_entity_poly.pdbx_strand_id
1 'polypeptide(L)' 'MRKHYKGDDPDAIHEAAQRVDAPLSDFMVRLFVEELPFVDSVGRGRIYELLREHKEAGKPVITSQEELPEEIRQIMDL' A
#
# COMPACT_ATOMS: atom_id res chain seq x y z
N MET A 1 -4.95 28.24 -19.03
CA MET A 1 -5.62 26.96 -18.70
C MET A 1 -4.59 26.03 -18.07
N ARG A 2 -4.64 25.83 -16.75
CA ARG A 2 -3.82 24.80 -16.09
C ARG A 2 -4.42 23.44 -16.46
N LYS A 3 -3.61 22.56 -17.03
CA LYS A 3 -4.00 21.17 -17.30
C LYS A 3 -4.14 20.48 -15.94
N HIS A 4 -5.36 20.18 -15.51
CA HIS A 4 -5.59 19.31 -14.37
C HIS A 4 -5.11 17.91 -14.77
N TYR A 5 -4.00 17.47 -14.17
CA TYR A 5 -3.58 16.09 -14.27
C TYR A 5 -4.58 15.24 -13.49
N LYS A 6 -5.07 14.18 -14.11
CA LYS A 6 -6.10 13.26 -13.60
C LYS A 6 -5.69 12.47 -12.34
N GLY A 7 -4.51 12.75 -11.78
CA GLY A 7 -3.93 12.08 -10.61
C GLY A 7 -4.11 12.83 -9.29
N ASP A 8 -4.51 14.10 -9.32
CA ASP A 8 -4.68 14.95 -8.12
C ASP A 8 -6.15 15.02 -7.63
N ASP A 9 -7.05 14.25 -8.24
CA ASP A 9 -8.45 14.21 -7.83
C ASP A 9 -8.59 13.26 -6.63
N PRO A 10 -8.96 13.76 -5.43
CA PRO A 10 -9.12 12.92 -4.23
C PRO A 10 -10.27 11.92 -4.36
N ASP A 11 -11.18 12.13 -5.32
CA ASP A 11 -12.30 11.24 -5.64
C ASP A 11 -12.01 10.32 -6.85
N ALA A 12 -10.77 10.34 -7.37
CA ALA A 12 -10.38 9.47 -8.48
C ALA A 12 -10.43 8.00 -8.07
N ILE A 13 -11.34 7.25 -8.73
CA ILE A 13 -11.42 5.80 -8.60
C ILE A 13 -10.21 5.16 -9.27
N HIS A 14 -9.24 4.71 -8.47
CA HIS A 14 -8.05 4.01 -8.95
C HIS A 14 -8.34 2.50 -9.04
N GLU A 15 -8.43 1.96 -10.27
CA GLU A 15 -8.75 0.53 -10.50
C GLU A 15 -7.79 -0.45 -9.80
N ALA A 16 -6.55 -0.04 -9.54
CA ALA A 16 -5.57 -0.84 -8.80
C ALA A 16 -5.96 -1.01 -7.32
N ALA A 17 -6.54 0.02 -6.68
CA ALA A 17 -7.01 -0.04 -5.30
C ALA A 17 -8.23 -0.95 -5.14
N GLN A 18 -9.08 -1.06 -6.17
CA GLN A 18 -10.27 -1.90 -6.13
C GLN A 18 -10.01 -3.42 -6.27
N ARG A 19 -8.80 -3.83 -6.70
CA ARG A 19 -8.45 -5.26 -6.87
C ARG A 19 -7.49 -5.79 -5.82
N VAL A 20 -6.93 -4.91 -4.99
CA VAL A 20 -6.00 -5.30 -3.93
C VAL A 20 -6.78 -5.46 -2.64
N ASP A 21 -7.01 -6.71 -2.25
CA ASP A 21 -7.65 -7.06 -0.98
C ASP A 21 -6.66 -6.93 0.20
N ALA A 22 -5.97 -5.78 0.30
CA ALA A 22 -5.02 -5.47 1.37
C ALA A 22 -5.63 -4.46 2.35
N PRO A 23 -5.24 -4.49 3.64
CA PRO A 23 -5.72 -3.54 4.64
C PRO A 23 -4.98 -2.18 4.51
N LEU A 24 -4.96 -1.59 3.32
CA LEU A 24 -4.27 -0.34 2.99
C LEU A 24 -5.27 0.70 2.47
N SER A 25 -5.07 1.97 2.83
CA SER A 25 -5.79 3.09 2.20
C SER A 25 -5.35 3.30 0.75
N ASP A 26 -6.14 4.00 -0.07
CA ASP A 26 -5.79 4.32 -1.46
C ASP A 26 -4.45 5.07 -1.59
N PHE A 27 -4.09 5.87 -0.58
CA PHE A 27 -2.77 6.50 -0.51
C PHE A 27 -1.66 5.46 -0.32
N MET A 28 -1.80 4.58 0.68
CA MET A 28 -0.82 3.54 0.96
C MET A 28 -0.70 2.52 -0.18
N VAL A 29 -1.80 2.20 -0.88
CA VAL A 29 -1.76 1.34 -2.07
C VAL A 29 -0.88 1.96 -3.16
N ARG A 30 -1.02 3.26 -3.44
CA ARG A 30 -0.19 3.95 -4.44
C ARG A 30 1.28 3.95 -4.05
N LEU A 31 1.58 4.23 -2.78
CA LEU A 31 2.94 4.14 -2.24
C LEU A 31 3.54 2.75 -2.46
N PHE A 32 2.80 1.70 -2.13
CA PHE A 32 3.27 0.33 -2.34
C PHE A 32 3.49 0.03 -3.82
N VAL A 33 2.60 0.47 -4.70
CA VAL A 33 2.76 0.27 -6.15
C VAL A 33 4.05 0.92 -6.68
N GLU A 34 4.44 2.07 -6.14
CA GLU A 34 5.67 2.78 -6.51
C GLU A 34 6.94 2.11 -5.95
N GLU A 35 6.88 1.60 -4.72
CA GLU A 35 8.06 1.03 -4.02
C GLU A 35 8.30 -0.47 -4.28
N LEU A 36 7.24 -1.27 -4.43
CA LEU A 36 7.34 -2.74 -4.59
C LEU A 36 8.25 -3.21 -5.74
N PRO A 37 8.40 -2.52 -6.89
CA PRO A 37 9.36 -2.91 -7.92
C PRO A 37 10.81 -2.98 -7.44
N PHE A 38 11.18 -2.21 -6.43
CA PHE A 38 12.54 -2.16 -5.87
C PHE A 38 12.78 -3.20 -4.76
N VAL A 39 11.72 -3.70 -4.15
CA VAL A 39 11.79 -4.82 -3.19
C VAL A 39 12.05 -6.12 -3.93
N ASP A 40 12.94 -6.97 -3.43
CA ASP A 40 13.19 -8.28 -4.03
C ASP A 40 11.93 -9.19 -3.96
N SER A 41 11.94 -10.29 -4.72
CA SER A 41 10.79 -11.20 -4.76
C SER A 41 10.43 -11.83 -3.41
N VAL A 42 11.43 -12.07 -2.55
CA VAL A 42 11.23 -12.68 -1.23
C VAL A 42 10.59 -11.67 -0.29
N GLY A 43 11.11 -10.45 -0.25
CA GLY A 43 10.56 -9.33 0.51
C GLY A 43 9.13 -9.00 0.11
N ARG A 44 8.83 -8.96 -1.21
CA ARG A 44 7.44 -8.77 -1.68
C ARG A 44 6.50 -9.88 -1.19
N GLY A 45 6.94 -11.14 -1.23
CA GLY A 45 6.16 -12.25 -0.69
C GLY A 45 5.85 -12.07 0.78
N ARG A 46 6.87 -11.72 1.57
CA ARG A 46 6.73 -11.49 3.01
C ARG A 46 5.82 -10.32 3.35
N ILE A 47 5.89 -9.23 2.59
CA ILE A 47 4.99 -8.07 2.72
C ILE A 47 3.53 -8.51 2.56
N TYR A 48 3.20 -9.30 1.52
CA TYR A 48 1.82 -9.75 1.31
C TYR A 48 1.32 -10.67 2.42
N GLU A 49 2.17 -11.54 2.97
CA GLU A 49 1.84 -12.37 4.13
C GLU A 49 1.51 -11.51 5.35
N LEU A 50 2.36 -10.53 5.67
CA LEU A 50 2.16 -9.63 6.81
C LEU A 50 0.89 -8.78 6.69
N LEU A 51 0.59 -8.29 5.49
CA LEU A 51 -0.66 -7.57 5.20
C LEU A 51 -1.89 -8.47 5.38
N ARG A 52 -1.79 -9.74 4.95
CA ARG A 52 -2.87 -10.72 5.16
C ARG A 52 -3.04 -11.02 6.65
N GLU A 53 -1.97 -11.28 7.39
CA GLU A 53 -2.00 -11.53 8.84
C GLU A 53 -2.61 -10.34 9.60
N HIS A 54 -2.26 -9.10 9.21
CA HIS A 54 -2.84 -7.89 9.79
C HIS A 54 -4.36 -7.83 9.58
N LYS A 55 -4.82 -8.14 8.36
CA LYS A 55 -6.24 -8.21 8.03
C LYS A 55 -6.96 -9.34 8.79
N GLU A 56 -6.38 -10.54 8.83
CA GLU A 56 -6.93 -11.71 9.53
C GLU A 56 -7.04 -11.48 11.04
N ALA A 57 -6.12 -10.70 11.62
CA ALA A 57 -6.18 -10.26 13.01
C ALA A 57 -7.27 -9.19 13.28
N GLY A 58 -8.02 -8.74 12.26
CA GLY A 58 -9.08 -7.74 12.41
C GLY A 58 -8.56 -6.34 12.74
N LYS A 59 -7.31 -6.04 12.40
CA LYS A 59 -6.70 -4.73 12.64
C LYS A 59 -7.24 -3.68 11.65
N PRO A 60 -7.19 -2.38 12.00
CA PRO A 60 -7.70 -1.31 11.14
C PRO A 60 -6.91 -1.19 9.83
N VAL A 61 -7.55 -0.52 8.86
CA VAL A 61 -6.91 -0.12 7.61
C VAL A 61 -5.71 0.79 7.92
N ILE A 62 -4.58 0.48 7.31
CA ILE A 62 -3.33 1.22 7.44
C ILE A 62 -3.42 2.45 6.54
N THR A 63 -3.29 3.63 7.14
CA THR A 63 -3.44 4.93 6.49
C THR A 63 -2.14 5.71 6.39
N SER A 64 -1.09 5.31 7.14
CA SER A 64 0.24 5.92 7.12
C SER A 64 1.36 4.87 7.24
N GLN A 65 2.61 5.29 7.01
CA GLN A 65 3.78 4.40 7.12
C GLN A 65 4.04 3.95 8.57
N GLU A 66 3.73 4.79 9.57
CA GLU A 66 3.91 4.49 10.99
C GLU A 66 2.94 3.40 11.50
N GLU A 67 1.85 3.16 10.77
CA GLU A 67 0.88 2.12 11.07
C GLU A 67 1.25 0.75 10.47
N LEU A 68 2.26 0.69 9.59
CA LEU A 68 2.72 -0.57 9.01
C LEU A 68 3.26 -1.51 10.10
N PRO A 69 3.06 -2.83 9.94
CA PRO A 69 3.85 -3.82 10.67
C PRO A 69 5.34 -3.50 10.55
N GLU A 70 6.04 -3.53 11.69
CA GLU A 70 7.46 -3.16 11.79
C GLU A 70 8.34 -3.87 10.74
N GLU A 71 8.09 -5.16 10.51
CA GLU A 71 8.82 -5.95 9.52
C GLU A 71 8.63 -5.43 8.08
N ILE A 72 7.45 -4.90 7.75
CA ILE A 72 7.20 -4.29 6.42
C ILE A 72 8.05 -3.02 6.27
N ARG A 73 8.11 -2.16 7.30
CA ARG A 73 8.95 -0.95 7.26
C ARG A 73 10.43 -1.30 7.03
N GLN A 74 10.92 -2.33 7.69
CA GLN A 74 12.30 -2.79 7.53
C GLN A 74 12.58 -3.34 6.13
N ILE A 75 11.65 -4.10 5.55
CA ILE A 75 11.78 -4.61 4.16
C ILE A 75 11.78 -3.46 3.14
N MET A 76 11.00 -2.40 3.41
CA MET A 76 10.82 -1.26 2.52
C MET A 76 11.79 -0.09 2.80
N ASP A 77 12.63 -0.19 3.83
CA ASP A 77 13.56 0.87 4.28
C ASP A 77 12.86 2.23 4.54
N LEU A 78 11.72 2.19 5.25
CA LEU A 78 10.84 3.33 5.56
C LEU A 78 11.04 3.88 6.98
#